data_AF-A0A8S2VAK4-F1
#
_entry.id   AF-A0A8S2VAK4-F1
#
_cell.length_a   1.000
_cell.length_b   1.000
_cell.length_c   1.000
_cell.angle_alpha   90.00
_cell.angle_beta   90.00
_cell.angle_gamma   90.00
#
_symmetry.space_group_name_H-M   'P 1'
#
loop_
_entity.id
_entity.type
_entity.pdbx_description
1 polymer ?
#
loop_
_entity_poly.entity_id
_entity_poly.type
_entity_poly.pdbx_seq_one_letter_code
_entity_poly.pdbx_strand_id
1 'polypeptide(L)' 'MFDRDWEIFAKIIGIEESEIEHWQSQQLQYPMSRVISAWCTYGGGNPTVAQLHSILSSDELNRKDLARFIEQMYVV' A
#
# COMPACT_ATOMS: atom_id res chain seq x y z
N MET A 1 2.47 -8.45 14.65
CA MET A 1 3.06 -8.97 13.40
C MET A 1 2.56 -8.09 12.25
N PHE A 2 2.88 -6.79 12.30
CA PHE A 2 2.37 -5.76 11.37
C PHE A 2 3.49 -5.18 10.48
N ASP A 3 4.73 -5.66 10.65
CA ASP A 3 5.93 -5.02 10.07
C ASP A 3 6.11 -5.25 8.56
N ARG A 4 5.26 -6.08 7.94
CA ARG A 4 5.40 -6.46 6.52
C ARG A 4 4.23 -6.08 5.61
N ASP A 5 3.17 -5.46 6.13
CA ASP A 5 2.01 -5.07 5.31
C ASP A 5 2.43 -4.15 4.15
N TRP A 6 3.41 -3.27 4.39
CA TRP A 6 3.93 -2.36 3.36
C TRP A 6 4.69 -3.09 2.25
N GLU A 7 5.41 -4.19 2.56
CA GLU A 7 6.13 -5.00 1.57
C GLU A 7 5.13 -5.74 0.67
N ILE A 8 4.09 -6.31 1.28
CA ILE A 8 3.03 -7.00 0.57
C ILE A 8 2.31 -6.02 -0.36
N PHE A 9 1.97 -4.83 0.15
CA PHE A 9 1.38 -3.77 -0.65
C PHE A 9 2.27 -3.39 -1.84
N ALA A 10 3.57 -3.15 -1.59
CA ALA A 10 4.54 -2.78 -2.61
C ALA A 10 4.61 -3.83 -3.73
N LYS A 11 4.59 -5.12 -3.38
CA LYS A 11 4.56 -6.23 -4.35
C LYS A 11 3.27 -6.25 -5.17
N ILE A 12 2.11 -6.05 -4.54
CA ILE A 12 0.81 -6.04 -5.23
C ILE A 12 0.73 -4.91 -6.27
N ILE A 13 1.24 -3.73 -5.95
CA ILE A 13 1.25 -2.60 -6.89
C ILE A 13 2.40 -2.63 -7.90
N GLY A 14 3.26 -3.65 -7.85
CA GLY A 14 4.33 -3.87 -8.81
C GLY A 14 5.61 -3.06 -8.57
N ILE A 15 5.92 -2.65 -7.33
CA ILE A 15 7.25 -2.12 -7.00
C ILE A 15 8.29 -3.23 -7.14
N GLU A 16 9.41 -2.91 -7.80
CA GLU A 16 10.52 -3.85 -7.99
C GLU A 16 11.12 -4.31 -6.65
N GLU A 17 11.53 -5.57 -6.58
CA GLU A 17 12.08 -6.18 -5.36
C GLU A 17 13.35 -5.45 -4.87
N SER A 18 14.18 -4.97 -5.80
CA SER A 18 15.36 -4.14 -5.52
C SER A 18 15.02 -2.83 -4.79
N GLU A 19 13.93 -2.17 -5.15
CA GLU A 19 13.47 -0.93 -4.50
C GLU A 19 12.88 -1.23 -3.12
N ILE A 20 12.20 -2.37 -2.96
CA ILE A 20 11.70 -2.85 -1.66
C ILE A 20 12.88 -3.14 -0.71
N GLU A 21 13.90 -3.87 -1.17
CA GLU A 21 15.13 -4.13 -0.41
C GLU A 21 15.85 -2.82 -0.04
N HIS A 22 15.87 -1.85 -0.97
CA HIS A 22 16.42 -0.53 -0.70
C HIS A 22 15.66 0.18 0.44
N TRP A 23 14.33 0.21 0.42
CA TRP A 23 13.53 0.82 1.49
C TRP A 23 13.66 0.08 2.83
N GLN A 24 13.78 -1.25 2.82
CA GLN A 24 14.08 -2.03 4.02
C GLN A 24 15.41 -1.58 4.65
N SER A 25 16.44 -1.38 3.84
CA SER A 25 17.77 -0.97 4.31
C SER A 25 17.79 0.42 4.97
N GLN A 26 16.85 1.30 4.59
CA GLN A 26 16.76 2.67 5.11
C GLN A 26 16.11 2.79 6.49
N GLN A 27 15.49 1.72 7.00
CA GLN A 27 14.77 1.74 8.29
C GLN A 27 13.77 2.90 8.40
N LEU A 28 12.96 3.07 7.36
CA LEU A 28 11.98 4.17 7.30
C LEU A 28 11.02 4.15 8.50
N GLN A 29 10.74 5.33 9.05
CA GLN A 29 9.76 5.48 10.14
C GLN A 29 8.33 5.11 9.68
N TYR A 30 8.00 5.39 8.41
CA TYR A 30 6.67 5.15 7.83
C TYR A 30 6.80 4.53 6.43
N PRO A 31 7.16 3.25 6.32
CA PRO A 31 7.41 2.61 5.02
C PRO A 31 6.14 2.54 4.15
N MET A 32 4.96 2.33 4.75
CA MET A 32 3.69 2.33 4.01
C MET A 32 3.42 3.67 3.30
N SER A 33 3.75 4.80 3.93
CA SER A 33 3.59 6.13 3.31
C SER A 33 4.49 6.30 2.09
N ARG A 34 5.69 5.71 2.11
CA ARG A 34 6.61 5.68 0.96
C ARG A 34 6.01 4.89 -0.20
N VAL A 35 5.47 3.70 0.09
CA VAL A 35 4.82 2.84 -0.91
C VAL A 35 3.62 3.53 -1.55
N ILE A 36 2.72 4.13 -0.75
CA ILE A 36 1.55 4.84 -1.26
C ILE A 36 1.98 6.04 -2.12
N SER A 37 2.99 6.80 -1.69
CA SER A 37 3.53 7.92 -2.47
C SER A 37 4.10 7.46 -3.82
N ALA A 38 4.85 6.35 -3.83
CA ALA A 38 5.38 5.76 -5.04
C ALA A 38 4.26 5.28 -5.97
N TRP A 39 3.21 4.65 -5.42
CA TRP A 39 2.03 4.23 -6.17
C TRP A 39 1.34 5.40 -6.88
N CYS A 40 1.13 6.50 -6.15
CA CYS A 40 0.51 7.71 -6.68
C CYS A 40 1.38 8.45 -7.70
N THR A 41 2.70 8.34 -7.61
CA THR A 41 3.64 9.10 -8.45
C THR A 41 4.05 8.34 -9.70
N TYR A 42 4.28 7.02 -9.59
CA TYR A 42 4.90 6.21 -10.64
C TYR A 42 3.97 5.14 -11.23
N GLY A 43 2.80 4.89 -10.61
CA GLY A 43 1.90 3.77 -10.96
C GLY A 43 1.23 3.83 -12.33
N GLY A 44 1.59 4.79 -13.20
CA GLY A 44 1.14 4.88 -14.61
C GLY A 44 -0.36 5.16 -14.83
N GLY A 45 -1.22 4.92 -13.84
CA GLY A 45 -2.64 5.25 -13.84
C GLY A 45 -2.99 5.91 -12.52
N ASN A 46 -3.84 6.93 -12.57
CA ASN A 46 -4.36 7.62 -11.38
C ASN A 46 -4.96 6.60 -10.40
N PRO A 47 -4.28 6.28 -9.28
CA PRO A 47 -4.79 5.27 -8.38
C PRO A 47 -6.05 5.79 -7.70
N THR A 48 -7.05 4.90 -7.59
CA THR A 48 -8.37 5.22 -7.06
C THR A 48 -8.56 4.62 -5.68
N VAL A 49 -9.47 5.22 -4.89
CA VAL A 49 -9.88 4.67 -3.59
C VAL A 49 -10.45 3.25 -3.75
N ALA A 50 -11.13 2.96 -4.86
CA ALA A 50 -11.64 1.61 -5.15
C ALA A 50 -10.50 0.59 -5.34
N GLN A 51 -9.42 0.96 -6.03
CA GLN A 51 -8.23 0.10 -6.15
C GLN A 51 -7.55 -0.09 -4.80
N LEU A 52 -7.44 0.98 -3.99
CA LEU A 52 -6.90 0.89 -2.64
C LEU A 52 -7.72 -0.07 -1.78
N HIS A 53 -9.05 0.01 -1.85
CA HIS A 53 -9.96 -0.89 -1.15
C HIS A 53 -9.77 -2.35 -1.58
N SER A 54 -9.63 -2.58 -2.89
CA SER A 54 -9.37 -3.91 -3.45
C SER A 54 -8.05 -4.50 -2.95
N ILE A 55 -6.98 -3.70 -2.92
CA ILE A 55 -5.65 -4.13 -2.45
C ILE A 55 -5.70 -4.45 -0.96
N LEU A 56 -6.28 -3.57 -0.13
CA LEU A 56 -6.38 -3.79 1.31
C LEU A 56 -7.27 -5.00 1.64
N SER A 57 -8.27 -5.30 0.82
CA SER A 57 -9.18 -6.43 1.00
C SER A 57 -8.65 -7.75 0.42
N SER A 58 -7.49 -7.74 -0.23
CA SER A 58 -6.87 -8.93 -0.81
C SER A 58 -6.55 -9.97 0.27
N ASP A 59 -6.41 -11.23 -0.13
CA ASP A 59 -6.13 -12.31 0.84
C ASP A 59 -4.74 -12.16 1.46
N GLU A 60 -3.79 -11.54 0.74
CA GLU A 60 -2.43 -11.31 1.19
C GLU A 60 -2.34 -10.22 2.27
N LEU A 61 -3.07 -9.11 2.11
CA LEU A 61 -3.09 -8.01 3.08
C LEU A 61 -4.12 -8.27 4.19
N ASN A 62 -5.29 -8.80 3.84
CA ASN A 62 -6.41 -9.08 4.75
C ASN A 62 -6.74 -7.91 5.70
N ARG A 63 -6.61 -6.67 5.21
CA ARG A 63 -6.88 -5.41 5.94
C ARG A 63 -8.25 -4.84 5.59
N LYS A 64 -9.27 -5.70 5.60
CA LYS A 64 -10.68 -5.32 5.36
C LYS A 64 -11.20 -4.32 6.39
N ASP A 65 -10.59 -4.29 7.58
CA ASP A 65 -10.81 -3.29 8.63
C ASP A 65 -10.44 -1.88 8.14
N LEU A 66 -9.23 -1.72 7.59
CA LEU A 66 -8.75 -0.45 7.06
C LEU A 66 -9.50 -0.04 5.80
N ALA A 67 -9.80 -1.02 4.94
CA ALA A 67 -10.55 -0.78 3.73
C ALA A 67 -11.93 -0.13 4.04
N ARG A 68 -12.66 -0.70 5.00
CA ARG A 68 -13.94 -0.14 5.49
C ARG A 68 -13.79 1.22 6.18
N PHE A 69 -12.73 1.39 6.98
CA PHE A 69 -12.47 2.68 7.63
C PHE A 69 -12.27 3.80 6.61
N ILE A 70 -11.50 3.52 5.55
CA ILE A 70 -11.24 4.47 4.47
C ILE A 70 -12.53 4.79 3.71
N GLU A 71 -13.38 3.81 3.40
CA GLU A 71 -14.67 4.07 2.74
C GLU A 71 -15.56 5.04 3.53
N GLN A 72 -15.59 4.92 4.86
CA GLN A 72 -16.36 5.82 5.73
C GLN A 72 -15.86 7.27 5.70
N MET A 73 -14.61 7.53 5.32
CA MET A 73 -14.06 8.88 5.23
C MET A 73 -14.48 9.64 3.96
N TYR A 74 -14.97 8.94 2.93
CA TYR A 74 -15.38 9.54 1.65
C TYR A 74 -16.90 9.64 1.46
N VAL A 75 -17.68 9.15 2.42
CA VAL A 75 -19.12 9.42 2.51
C VAL A 75 -19.29 10.82 3.12
N VAL A 76 -19.13 11.86 2.31
CA VAL A 76 -19.48 13.27 2.62
C VAL A 76 -20.55 13.73 1.66
#